data_AF-A0AAJ1AHI1-F1
#
_entry.id   AF-A0AAJ1AHI1-F1
#
_cell.length_a   1.000
_cell.length_b   1.000
_cell.length_c   1.000
_cell.angle_alpha   90.00
_cell.angle_beta   90.00
_cell.angle_gamma   90.00
#
_symmetry.space_group_name_H-M   'P 1'
#
loop_
_entity.id
_entity.type
_entity.pdbx_description
1 polymer ?
#
loop_
_entity_poly.entity_id
_entity_poly.type
_entity_poly.pdbx_seq_one_letter_code
_entity_poly.pdbx_strand_id
1 'polypeptide(L)'
;MSPNPNGAVSKKSERTFAQVLLIKKYWWLHALIVTAISVIGLVALGVWTYVGAPPLVNFVDSTGKVVVPEWEMNRGKQVFHLKGLMLYGSFWGDGAERGPDFTAEALHRTFTGMSKYYEMQIEKEQGRPATQDEKDGIAGKVKREIHQNGYDAAAGVIRLNDAQIFAHEELVKHYTRMFTDQTYEEAFQSGRVKSFVQNPDDIRALAGYFFWGGWVAGANRPGEIYSYTHNWPYDPDAGNIPTYATYIWSFLSILVLFAGTMLVLYVYGEMKTLPGEPFNGRDWSLTTVDLENKGDAYVRPTQRATYKFFAFAVILFLVQVLAGILGAEDFVGGGPGETILGAFGLVIPFSVVRSYHAIVQIYWFFMAWVGYTLFFLPRISKVPNGQRFLINLLFALCVLVGAGALFGIYAGHTGMLTDDMAYWFGSQGWEFLELGRFWHILMLASFCLWVYIIFRAVKPWITSQNLWSVPA
;
A
#
# COMPACT_ATOMS: atom_id res chain seq x y z
N MET A 1 -78.89 19.19 16.98
CA MET A 1 -78.05 18.05 17.41
C MET A 1 -76.78 18.08 16.59
N SER A 2 -75.73 18.70 17.13
CA SER A 2 -74.43 18.82 16.49
C SER A 2 -73.54 17.66 16.96
N PRO A 3 -72.91 16.88 16.07
CA PRO A 3 -71.97 15.85 16.47
C PRO A 3 -70.63 16.48 16.90
N ASN A 4 -70.28 16.15 18.14
CA ASN A 4 -69.06 16.36 18.91
C ASN A 4 -67.72 16.46 18.13
N PRO A 5 -66.91 17.53 18.29
CA PRO A 5 -65.58 17.66 17.71
C PRO A 5 -64.52 17.21 18.72
N ASN A 6 -64.40 15.91 18.99
CA ASN A 6 -63.35 15.39 19.89
C ASN A 6 -62.77 14.07 19.38
N GLY A 7 -62.24 14.12 18.16
CA GLY A 7 -61.53 13.02 17.51
C GLY A 7 -60.10 13.39 17.10
N ALA A 8 -59.41 14.29 17.81
CA ALA A 8 -57.99 14.52 17.59
C ALA A 8 -57.19 13.42 18.32
N VAL A 9 -57.17 12.22 17.74
CA VAL A 9 -56.13 11.25 18.08
C VAL A 9 -54.83 11.80 17.54
N SER A 10 -54.07 12.46 18.41
CA SER A 10 -52.65 12.74 18.22
C SER A 10 -51.92 11.40 18.11
N LYS A 11 -51.92 10.81 16.91
CA LYS A 11 -50.92 9.81 16.57
C LYS A 11 -49.60 10.56 16.52
N LYS A 12 -48.81 10.49 17.58
CA LYS A 12 -47.35 10.64 17.48
C LYS A 12 -46.94 9.68 16.36
N SER A 13 -46.74 10.20 15.16
CA SER A 13 -46.18 9.43 14.06
C SER A 13 -44.85 8.90 14.56
N GLU A 14 -44.77 7.59 14.78
CA GLU A 14 -43.51 6.94 15.11
C GLU A 14 -42.58 7.17 13.93
N ARG A 15 -41.55 7.99 14.15
CA ARG A 15 -40.61 8.36 13.10
C ARG A 15 -39.93 7.09 12.61
N THR A 16 -39.87 6.92 11.30
CA THR A 16 -39.13 5.79 10.71
C THR A 16 -37.64 5.90 11.08
N PHE A 17 -36.92 4.78 11.07
CA PHE A 17 -35.48 4.77 11.35
C PHE A 17 -34.71 5.77 10.47
N ALA A 18 -35.05 5.85 9.18
CA ALA A 18 -34.50 6.82 8.24
C ALA A 18 -34.75 8.27 8.68
N GLN A 19 -35.96 8.59 9.13
CA GLN A 19 -36.29 9.92 9.64
C GLN A 19 -35.50 10.28 10.91
N VAL A 20 -35.20 9.32 11.78
CA VAL A 20 -34.38 9.55 12.97
C VAL A 20 -32.93 9.89 12.58
N LEU A 21 -32.36 9.19 11.61
CA LEU A 21 -30.98 9.43 11.14
C LEU A 21 -30.78 10.85 10.59
N LEU A 22 -31.83 11.46 10.04
CA LEU A 22 -31.77 12.76 9.36
C LEU A 22 -31.97 13.97 10.29
N ILE A 23 -32.30 13.72 11.56
CA ILE A 23 -32.41 14.80 12.54
C ILE A 23 -31.01 15.33 12.84
N LYS A 24 -30.71 16.54 12.35
CA LYS A 24 -29.41 17.23 12.54
C LYS A 24 -28.92 17.25 13.99
N LYS A 25 -29.83 17.34 14.97
CA LYS A 25 -29.50 17.27 16.41
C LYS A 25 -28.74 15.99 16.79
N TYR A 26 -29.01 14.87 16.11
CA TYR A 26 -28.40 13.58 16.39
C TYR A 26 -27.16 13.28 15.54
N TRP A 27 -26.82 14.12 14.56
CA TRP A 27 -25.65 13.87 13.69
C TRP A 27 -24.34 13.82 14.47
N TRP A 28 -24.20 14.63 15.52
CA TRP A 28 -23.07 14.54 16.44
C TRP A 28 -23.00 13.19 17.15
N LEU A 29 -24.14 12.64 17.57
CA LEU A 29 -24.19 11.33 18.20
C LEU A 29 -23.87 10.22 17.19
N HIS A 30 -24.41 10.28 15.98
CA HIS A 30 -24.09 9.32 14.91
C HIS A 30 -22.59 9.36 14.58
N ALA A 31 -22.02 10.56 14.39
CA ALA A 31 -20.60 10.74 14.15
C ALA A 31 -19.76 10.18 15.30
N LEU A 32 -20.13 10.48 16.55
CA LEU A 32 -19.42 9.97 17.73
C LEU A 32 -19.47 8.43 17.80
N ILE A 33 -20.62 7.82 17.56
CA ILE A 33 -20.77 6.35 17.57
C ILE A 33 -19.89 5.72 16.49
N VAL A 34 -19.95 6.23 15.26
CA VAL A 34 -19.12 5.74 14.15
C VAL A 34 -17.64 5.91 14.47
N THR A 35 -17.22 7.10 14.91
CA THR A 35 -15.83 7.36 15.29
C THR A 35 -15.38 6.45 16.44
N ALA A 36 -16.19 6.24 17.47
CA ALA A 36 -15.84 5.37 18.59
C ALA A 36 -15.63 3.92 18.12
N ILE A 37 -16.56 3.37 17.32
CA ILE A 37 -16.44 2.01 16.77
C ILE A 37 -15.19 1.89 15.90
N SER A 38 -14.96 2.85 14.99
CA SER A 38 -13.80 2.84 14.10
C SER A 38 -12.47 2.95 14.87
N VAL A 39 -12.38 3.83 15.87
CA VAL A 39 -11.16 4.02 16.67
C VAL A 39 -10.89 2.80 17.54
N ILE A 40 -11.90 2.28 18.24
CA ILE A 40 -11.76 1.07 19.06
C ILE A 40 -11.34 -0.12 18.18
N GLY A 41 -12.00 -0.31 17.04
CA GLY A 41 -11.65 -1.36 16.08
C GLY A 41 -10.23 -1.22 15.56
N LEU A 42 -9.82 -0.02 15.15
CA LEU A 42 -8.47 0.23 14.64
C LEU A 42 -7.39 -0.01 15.70
N VAL A 43 -7.62 0.44 16.95
CA VAL A 43 -6.68 0.21 18.05
C VAL A 43 -6.58 -1.29 18.38
N ALA A 44 -7.72 -1.99 18.46
CA ALA A 44 -7.73 -3.43 18.72
C ALA A 44 -6.97 -4.20 17.64
N LEU A 45 -7.28 -3.95 16.36
CA LEU A 45 -6.59 -4.56 15.22
C LEU A 45 -5.10 -4.24 15.25
N GLY A 46 -4.73 -2.98 15.51
CA GLY A 46 -3.32 -2.58 15.64
C GLY A 46 -2.60 -3.37 16.72
N VAL A 47 -3.17 -3.45 17.93
CA VAL A 47 -2.57 -4.23 19.04
C VAL A 47 -2.40 -5.69 18.65
N TRP A 48 -3.43 -6.32 18.06
CA TRP A 48 -3.36 -7.71 17.64
C TRP A 48 -2.33 -7.95 16.53
N THR A 49 -2.17 -7.02 15.59
CA THR A 49 -1.13 -7.09 14.56
C THR A 49 0.27 -7.03 15.17
N TYR A 50 0.54 -6.14 16.12
CA TYR A 50 1.86 -6.03 16.74
C TYR A 50 2.19 -7.21 17.66
N VAL A 51 1.23 -7.67 18.46
CA VAL A 51 1.42 -8.82 19.36
C VAL A 51 1.49 -10.14 18.57
N GLY A 52 0.74 -10.24 17.47
CA GLY A 52 0.69 -11.41 16.61
C GLY A 52 1.69 -11.39 15.44
N ALA A 53 2.60 -10.42 15.38
CA ALA A 53 3.61 -10.36 14.33
C ALA A 53 4.58 -11.55 14.41
N PRO A 54 5.07 -12.07 13.27
CA PRO A 54 6.09 -13.11 13.28
C PRO A 54 7.41 -12.59 13.87
N PRO A 55 8.17 -13.43 14.59
CA PRO A 55 9.46 -13.04 15.15
C PRO A 55 10.50 -12.86 14.03
N LEU A 56 11.36 -11.84 14.17
CA LEU A 56 12.55 -11.65 13.36
C LEU A 56 13.75 -11.76 14.31
N VAL A 57 14.33 -12.96 14.39
CA VAL A 57 15.40 -13.35 15.33
C VAL A 57 16.38 -14.29 14.62
N ASN A 58 17.53 -14.59 15.23
CA ASN A 58 18.52 -15.49 14.63
C ASN A 58 17.93 -16.87 14.25
N PHE A 59 18.26 -17.33 13.05
CA PHE A 59 18.13 -18.74 12.70
C PHE A 59 19.38 -19.50 13.17
N VAL A 60 19.17 -20.61 13.87
CA VAL A 60 20.25 -21.45 14.43
C VAL A 60 20.07 -22.91 14.02
N ASP A 61 21.16 -23.66 13.98
CA ASP A 61 21.09 -25.11 13.78
C ASP A 61 20.68 -25.87 15.05
N SER A 62 20.62 -27.19 14.97
CA SER A 62 20.29 -28.08 16.09
C SER A 62 21.25 -27.97 17.29
N THR A 63 22.48 -27.49 17.07
CA THR A 63 23.51 -27.29 18.12
C THR A 63 23.46 -25.89 18.72
N GLY A 64 22.70 -24.97 18.13
CA GLY A 64 22.62 -23.56 18.53
C GLY A 64 23.61 -22.64 17.82
N LYS A 65 24.34 -23.12 16.81
CA LYS A 65 25.20 -22.27 15.99
C LYS A 65 24.33 -21.43 15.05
N VAL A 66 24.63 -20.13 14.95
CA VAL A 66 23.90 -19.21 14.07
C VAL A 66 24.15 -19.56 12.60
N VAL A 67 23.06 -19.72 11.85
CA VAL A 67 23.03 -19.98 10.40
C VAL A 67 22.75 -18.70 9.63
N VAL A 68 21.70 -17.98 10.02
CA VAL A 68 21.35 -16.67 9.47
C VAL A 68 21.11 -15.71 10.63
N PRO A 69 21.98 -14.70 10.83
CA PRO A 69 21.81 -13.77 11.93
C PRO A 69 20.70 -12.74 11.64
N GLU A 70 20.09 -12.22 12.70
CA GLU A 70 19.02 -11.22 12.64
C GLU A 70 19.43 -9.96 11.87
N TRP A 71 20.65 -9.48 12.09
CA TRP A 71 21.17 -8.28 11.43
C TRP A 71 21.30 -8.45 9.91
N GLU A 72 21.58 -9.66 9.43
CA GLU A 72 21.69 -9.97 7.99
C GLU A 72 20.30 -9.93 7.34
N MET A 73 19.26 -10.46 8.00
CA MET A 73 17.88 -10.33 7.52
C MET A 73 17.38 -8.89 7.53
N ASN A 74 17.71 -8.12 8.57
CA ASN A 74 17.40 -6.69 8.62
C ASN A 74 18.13 -5.92 7.51
N ARG A 75 19.38 -6.28 7.19
CA ARG A 75 20.10 -5.72 6.05
C ARG A 75 19.43 -6.09 4.73
N GLY A 76 18.99 -7.34 4.56
CA GLY A 76 18.25 -7.79 3.38
C GLY A 76 16.98 -6.97 3.16
N LYS A 77 16.21 -6.74 4.23
CA LYS A 77 15.04 -5.86 4.21
C LYS A 77 15.39 -4.44 3.75
N GLN A 78 16.47 -3.86 4.28
CA GLN A 78 16.91 -2.52 3.86
C GLN A 78 17.28 -2.49 2.39
N VAL A 79 18.08 -3.46 1.91
CA VAL A 79 18.49 -3.55 0.51
C VAL A 79 17.27 -3.72 -0.39
N PHE A 80 16.33 -4.59 -0.02
CA PHE A 80 15.08 -4.81 -0.75
C PHE A 80 14.32 -3.51 -1.02
N HIS A 81 14.18 -2.68 0.01
CA HIS A 81 13.52 -1.39 -0.11
C HIS A 81 14.38 -0.34 -0.82
N LEU A 82 15.64 -0.12 -0.40
CA LEU A 82 16.48 0.94 -0.98
C LEU A 82 16.75 0.74 -2.47
N LYS A 83 16.80 -0.52 -2.91
CA LYS A 83 16.91 -0.89 -4.33
C LYS A 83 15.57 -0.92 -5.05
N GLY A 84 14.45 -0.68 -4.38
CA GLY A 84 13.13 -0.66 -5.00
C GLY A 84 12.70 -2.02 -5.54
N LEU A 85 13.14 -3.12 -4.92
CA LEU A 85 12.76 -4.47 -5.36
C LEU A 85 11.27 -4.74 -5.17
N MET A 86 10.60 -4.08 -4.21
CA MET A 86 9.14 -4.07 -4.08
C MET A 86 8.42 -3.41 -5.26
N LEU A 87 9.13 -2.60 -6.05
CA LEU A 87 8.60 -1.95 -7.26
C LEU A 87 8.95 -2.75 -8.52
N TYR A 88 9.61 -3.89 -8.35
CA TYR A 88 9.89 -4.86 -9.40
C TYR A 88 9.08 -6.15 -9.18
N GLY A 89 9.26 -6.81 -8.04
CA GLY A 89 8.45 -7.94 -7.59
C GLY A 89 7.66 -7.57 -6.33
N SER A 90 7.25 -8.58 -5.56
CA SER A 90 6.48 -8.39 -4.32
C SER A 90 7.06 -9.16 -3.14
N PHE A 91 6.67 -8.74 -1.93
CA PHE A 91 6.97 -9.46 -0.69
C PHE A 91 5.68 -9.55 0.12
N TRP A 92 5.28 -10.76 0.52
CA TRP A 92 3.96 -11.03 1.09
C TRP A 92 2.77 -10.60 0.21
N GLY A 93 2.97 -10.62 -1.12
CA GLY A 93 1.94 -10.26 -2.10
C GLY A 93 1.83 -8.76 -2.35
N ASP A 94 2.46 -7.91 -1.53
CA ASP A 94 2.50 -6.47 -1.73
C ASP A 94 3.72 -6.09 -2.60
N GLY A 95 3.47 -5.38 -3.70
CA GLY A 95 4.50 -4.89 -4.60
C GLY A 95 4.10 -4.98 -6.08
N ALA A 96 5.10 -4.94 -6.96
CA ALA A 96 4.88 -5.00 -8.40
C ALA A 96 4.86 -6.45 -8.93
N GLU A 97 4.30 -6.61 -10.13
CA GLU A 97 4.04 -7.91 -10.76
C GLU A 97 5.01 -8.21 -11.91
N ARG A 98 6.15 -7.50 -11.97
CA ARG A 98 7.12 -7.69 -13.06
C ARG A 98 8.15 -8.77 -12.74
N GLY A 99 8.59 -8.83 -11.50
CA GLY A 99 9.42 -9.88 -10.92
C GLY A 99 8.57 -10.93 -10.20
N PRO A 100 9.20 -11.90 -9.53
CA PRO A 100 8.49 -12.87 -8.71
C PRO A 100 7.94 -12.21 -7.44
N ASP A 101 7.03 -12.92 -6.76
CA ASP A 101 6.86 -12.72 -5.33
C ASP A 101 8.00 -13.45 -4.59
N PHE A 102 8.88 -12.68 -3.95
CA PHE A 102 10.08 -13.22 -3.31
C PHE A 102 9.75 -14.13 -2.11
N THR A 103 8.58 -13.96 -1.47
CA THR A 103 8.15 -14.88 -0.40
C THR A 103 7.68 -16.20 -0.96
N ALA A 104 6.82 -16.18 -1.99
CA ALA A 104 6.32 -17.39 -2.63
C ALA A 104 7.46 -18.19 -3.27
N GLU A 105 8.37 -17.51 -3.95
CA GLU A 105 9.54 -18.14 -4.52
C GLU A 105 10.44 -18.75 -3.44
N ALA A 106 10.74 -18.03 -2.36
CA ALA A 106 11.56 -18.56 -1.27
C ALA A 106 10.90 -19.75 -0.58
N LEU A 107 9.57 -19.75 -0.39
CA LEU A 107 8.84 -20.88 0.17
C LEU A 107 8.93 -22.12 -0.73
N HIS A 108 8.64 -21.96 -2.02
CA HIS A 108 8.68 -23.06 -2.98
C HIS A 108 10.10 -23.62 -3.16
N ARG A 109 11.10 -22.72 -3.21
CA ARG A 109 12.52 -23.11 -3.25
C ARG A 109 12.99 -23.77 -1.97
N THR A 110 12.40 -23.42 -0.82
CA THR A 110 12.64 -24.14 0.44
C THR A 110 12.15 -25.58 0.34
N PHE A 111 10.92 -25.80 -0.16
CA PHE A 111 10.39 -27.15 -0.38
C PHE A 111 11.25 -27.98 -1.34
N THR A 112 11.59 -27.43 -2.51
CA THR A 112 12.39 -28.16 -3.51
C THR A 112 13.82 -28.41 -3.03
N GLY A 113 14.43 -27.45 -2.32
CA GLY A 113 15.75 -27.60 -1.70
C GLY A 113 15.78 -28.70 -0.63
N MET A 114 14.79 -28.72 0.27
CA MET A 114 14.65 -29.77 1.29
C MET A 114 14.40 -31.15 0.66
N SER A 115 13.58 -31.21 -0.40
CA SER A 115 13.32 -32.46 -1.12
C SER A 115 14.59 -33.01 -1.76
N LYS A 116 15.36 -32.14 -2.44
CA LYS A 116 16.67 -32.46 -3.01
C LYS A 116 17.65 -32.96 -1.96
N TYR A 117 17.68 -32.36 -0.76
CA TYR A 117 18.53 -32.81 0.34
C TYR A 117 18.25 -34.28 0.70
N TYR A 118 16.99 -34.65 0.87
CA TYR A 118 16.62 -36.03 1.20
C TYR A 118 16.84 -37.01 0.05
N GLU A 119 16.60 -36.60 -1.20
CA GLU A 119 16.92 -37.44 -2.36
C GLU A 119 18.42 -37.73 -2.45
N MET A 120 19.27 -36.72 -2.20
CA MET A 120 20.73 -36.90 -2.17
C MET A 120 21.18 -37.83 -1.03
N GLN A 121 20.49 -37.82 0.11
CA GLN A 121 20.76 -38.77 1.20
C GLN A 121 20.46 -40.21 0.77
N ILE A 122 19.31 -40.44 0.14
CA ILE A 122 18.94 -41.77 -0.39
C ILE A 122 19.95 -42.24 -1.43
N GLU A 123 20.33 -41.36 -2.37
CA GLU A 123 21.30 -41.70 -3.40
C GLU A 123 22.66 -42.09 -2.80
N LYS A 124 23.11 -41.35 -1.78
CA LYS A 124 24.36 -41.65 -1.07
C LYS A 124 24.29 -42.96 -0.29
N GLU A 125 23.16 -43.27 0.35
CA GLU A 125 23.00 -44.45 1.20
C GLU A 125 22.73 -45.73 0.39
N GLN A 126 21.98 -45.63 -0.71
CA GLN A 126 21.52 -46.77 -1.49
C GLN A 126 22.23 -46.93 -2.84
N GLY A 127 23.01 -45.95 -3.29
CA GLY A 127 23.74 -45.98 -4.56
C GLY A 127 22.84 -45.92 -5.80
N ARG A 128 21.59 -45.45 -5.65
CA ARG A 128 20.62 -45.27 -6.74
C ARG A 128 19.78 -44.01 -6.55
N PRO A 129 19.22 -43.42 -7.61
CA PRO A 129 18.24 -42.34 -7.47
C PRO A 129 17.01 -42.78 -6.66
N ALA A 130 16.37 -41.83 -5.98
CA ALA A 130 15.12 -42.05 -5.26
C ALA A 130 13.98 -42.51 -6.20
N THR A 131 13.20 -43.51 -5.81
CA THR A 131 12.00 -43.95 -6.54
C THR A 131 10.85 -42.94 -6.37
N GLN A 132 9.79 -43.08 -7.16
CA GLN A 132 8.61 -42.22 -7.02
C GLN A 132 7.98 -42.33 -5.62
N ASP A 133 7.84 -43.54 -5.08
CA ASP A 133 7.29 -43.74 -3.73
C ASP A 133 8.14 -43.06 -2.65
N GLU A 134 9.48 -43.08 -2.81
CA GLU A 134 10.39 -42.36 -1.91
C GLU A 134 10.23 -40.85 -2.04
N LYS A 135 10.07 -40.33 -3.26
CA LYS A 135 9.81 -38.90 -3.52
C LYS A 135 8.48 -38.43 -2.93
N ASP A 136 7.42 -39.23 -3.05
CA ASP A 136 6.12 -38.93 -2.46
C ASP A 136 6.21 -38.92 -0.91
N GLY A 137 6.96 -39.86 -0.34
CA GLY A 137 7.26 -39.89 1.09
C GLY A 137 8.07 -38.67 1.56
N ILE A 138 9.06 -38.25 0.76
CA ILE A 138 9.86 -37.03 1.00
C ILE A 138 8.97 -35.80 0.97
N ALA A 139 8.12 -35.64 -0.04
CA ALA A 139 7.21 -34.49 -0.15
C ALA A 139 6.32 -34.36 1.10
N GLY A 140 5.73 -35.48 1.55
CA GLY A 140 4.94 -35.50 2.78
C GLY A 140 5.75 -35.17 4.04
N LYS A 141 7.01 -35.58 4.11
CA LYS A 141 7.93 -35.23 5.21
C LYS A 141 8.28 -33.75 5.21
N VAL A 142 8.71 -33.22 4.07
CA VAL A 142 9.09 -31.80 3.91
C VAL A 142 7.93 -30.89 4.24
N LYS A 143 6.72 -31.20 3.78
CA LYS A 143 5.49 -30.48 4.15
C LYS A 143 5.33 -30.35 5.67
N ARG A 144 5.47 -31.45 6.42
CA ARG A 144 5.35 -31.42 7.88
C ARG A 144 6.45 -30.60 8.54
N GLU A 145 7.67 -30.66 8.01
CA GLU A 145 8.81 -29.92 8.55
C GLU A 145 8.73 -28.42 8.26
N ILE A 146 8.24 -28.00 7.09
CA ILE A 146 7.98 -26.58 6.77
C ILE A 146 6.94 -26.00 7.72
N HIS A 147 5.85 -26.74 7.99
CA HIS A 147 4.81 -26.28 8.90
C HIS A 147 5.20 -26.36 10.39
N GLN A 148 6.31 -27.02 10.73
CA GLN A 148 6.80 -27.08 12.10
C GLN A 148 7.44 -25.75 12.50
N ASN A 149 6.89 -25.14 13.55
CA ASN A 149 7.41 -23.88 14.08
C ASN A 149 8.63 -24.12 14.97
N GLY A 150 9.81 -23.76 14.47
CA GLY A 150 11.08 -23.84 15.20
C GLY A 150 11.35 -22.69 16.17
N TYR A 151 10.42 -21.75 16.36
CA TYR A 151 10.62 -20.59 17.22
C TYR A 151 10.59 -20.96 18.71
N ASP A 152 11.69 -20.66 19.40
CA ASP A 152 11.84 -20.77 20.84
C ASP A 152 11.81 -19.35 21.44
N ALA A 153 10.67 -18.99 22.04
CA ALA A 153 10.47 -17.66 22.60
C ALA A 153 11.36 -17.37 23.83
N ALA A 154 11.77 -18.41 24.57
CA ALA A 154 12.62 -18.24 25.74
C ALA A 154 14.09 -18.01 25.34
N ALA A 155 14.56 -18.72 24.32
CA ALA A 155 15.90 -18.55 23.78
C ALA A 155 16.02 -17.39 22.78
N GLY A 156 14.90 -16.91 22.20
CA GLY A 156 14.89 -15.85 21.21
C GLY A 156 15.52 -16.25 19.88
N VAL A 157 15.29 -17.50 19.44
CA VAL A 157 15.87 -18.06 18.20
C VAL A 157 14.86 -18.91 17.44
N ILE A 158 15.09 -19.11 16.15
CA ILE A 158 14.36 -20.09 15.34
C ILE A 158 15.34 -21.22 14.98
N ARG A 159 15.00 -22.46 15.36
CA ARG A 159 15.81 -23.64 15.07
C ARG A 159 15.47 -24.21 13.70
N LEU A 160 16.49 -24.38 12.86
CA LEU A 160 16.39 -25.00 11.55
C LEU A 160 16.92 -26.44 11.60
N ASN A 161 16.31 -27.31 10.80
CA ASN A 161 16.85 -28.63 10.52
C ASN A 161 17.88 -28.59 9.37
N ASP A 162 18.65 -29.66 9.19
CA ASP A 162 19.72 -29.70 8.18
C ASP A 162 19.21 -29.51 6.74
N ALA A 163 17.98 -29.98 6.45
CA ALA A 163 17.37 -29.82 5.14
C ALA A 163 16.99 -28.36 4.85
N GLN A 164 16.48 -27.63 5.85
CA GLN A 164 16.18 -26.19 5.77
C GLN A 164 17.46 -25.37 5.58
N ILE A 165 18.54 -25.74 6.28
CA ILE A 165 19.85 -25.10 6.14
C ILE A 165 20.38 -25.30 4.70
N PHE A 166 20.32 -26.53 4.18
CA PHE A 166 20.67 -26.81 2.79
C PHE A 166 19.83 -26.01 1.79
N ALA A 167 18.51 -25.93 2.02
CA ALA A 167 17.61 -25.19 1.15
C ALA A 167 17.89 -23.68 1.16
N HIS A 168 18.25 -23.10 2.32
CA HIS A 168 18.71 -21.72 2.42
C HIS A 168 19.99 -21.49 1.58
N GLU A 169 20.96 -22.40 1.61
CA GLU A 169 22.17 -22.28 0.79
C GLU A 169 21.87 -22.35 -0.71
N GLU A 170 20.93 -23.21 -1.14
CA GLU A 170 20.45 -23.23 -2.52
C GLU A 170 19.74 -21.91 -2.90
N LEU A 171 19.01 -21.31 -1.98
CA LEU A 171 18.36 -20.01 -2.18
C LEU A 171 19.39 -18.87 -2.36
N VAL A 172 20.46 -18.86 -1.57
CA VAL A 172 21.58 -17.92 -1.73
C VAL A 172 22.21 -18.07 -3.12
N LYS A 173 22.44 -19.31 -3.59
CA LYS A 173 22.96 -19.56 -4.94
C LYS A 173 22.01 -19.05 -6.02
N HIS A 174 20.71 -19.30 -5.87
CA HIS A 174 19.70 -18.85 -6.80
C HIS A 174 19.69 -17.32 -6.93
N TYR A 175 19.58 -16.57 -5.81
CA TYR A 175 19.54 -15.11 -5.87
C TYR A 175 20.87 -14.50 -6.31
N THR A 176 22.00 -15.13 -5.99
CA THR A 176 23.30 -14.73 -6.55
C THR A 176 23.30 -14.80 -8.05
N ARG A 177 22.80 -15.89 -8.64
CA ARG A 177 22.67 -16.00 -10.11
C ARG A 177 21.66 -15.01 -10.67
N MET A 178 20.48 -14.87 -10.04
CA MET A 178 19.47 -13.89 -10.45
C MET A 178 20.05 -12.47 -10.58
N PHE A 179 20.85 -12.01 -9.62
CA PHE A 179 21.36 -10.63 -9.64
C PHE A 179 22.69 -10.44 -10.39
N THR A 180 23.48 -11.49 -10.61
CA THR A 180 24.84 -11.37 -11.18
C THR A 180 25.06 -12.09 -12.52
N ASP A 181 24.27 -13.11 -12.83
CA ASP A 181 24.42 -13.96 -14.02
C ASP A 181 23.34 -13.60 -15.05
N GLN A 182 23.71 -12.80 -16.05
CA GLN A 182 22.79 -12.37 -17.11
C GLN A 182 22.39 -13.49 -18.08
N THR A 183 23.04 -14.66 -18.01
CA THR A 183 22.67 -15.85 -18.79
C THR A 183 21.70 -16.75 -18.04
N TYR A 184 21.42 -16.45 -16.77
CA TYR A 184 20.47 -17.19 -15.98
C TYR A 184 19.05 -16.93 -16.48
N GLU A 185 18.24 -17.98 -16.61
CA GLU A 185 16.86 -17.89 -17.13
C GLU A 185 16.02 -16.90 -16.34
N GLU A 186 16.22 -16.87 -15.02
CA GLU A 186 15.52 -16.00 -14.07
C GLU A 186 16.36 -14.77 -13.72
N ALA A 187 17.25 -14.33 -14.62
CA ALA A 187 18.08 -13.14 -14.41
C ALA A 187 17.23 -11.88 -14.21
N PHE A 188 17.63 -11.05 -13.24
CA PHE A 188 16.98 -9.78 -12.93
C PHE A 188 16.95 -8.86 -14.15
N GLN A 189 15.74 -8.46 -14.57
CA GLN A 189 15.52 -7.61 -15.75
C GLN A 189 16.18 -8.14 -17.05
N SER A 190 16.41 -9.45 -17.17
CA SER A 190 16.83 -10.15 -18.39
C SER A 190 17.95 -9.47 -19.18
N GLY A 191 19.05 -9.04 -18.53
CA GLY A 191 20.18 -8.43 -19.25
C GLY A 191 20.13 -6.91 -19.42
N ARG A 192 18.97 -6.27 -19.20
CA ARG A 192 18.78 -4.83 -19.49
C ARG A 192 19.52 -3.92 -18.52
N VAL A 193 19.66 -4.35 -17.26
CA VAL A 193 20.43 -3.64 -16.25
C VAL A 193 21.58 -4.54 -15.78
N LYS A 194 22.81 -4.15 -16.12
CA LYS A 194 24.01 -4.97 -15.85
C LYS A 194 24.33 -5.12 -14.36
N SER A 195 23.91 -4.16 -13.53
CA SER A 195 24.44 -3.99 -12.18
C SER A 195 23.43 -3.32 -11.25
N PHE A 196 22.55 -4.09 -10.62
CA PHE A 196 21.53 -3.53 -9.72
C PHE A 196 21.88 -3.75 -8.24
N VAL A 197 22.16 -5.00 -7.86
CA VAL A 197 22.71 -5.40 -6.56
C VAL A 197 24.01 -6.17 -6.83
N GLN A 198 25.16 -5.58 -6.49
CA GLN A 198 26.46 -6.16 -6.82
C GLN A 198 27.21 -6.72 -5.61
N ASN A 199 26.95 -6.20 -4.42
CA ASN A 199 27.64 -6.61 -3.21
C ASN A 199 27.20 -8.03 -2.82
N PRO A 200 28.10 -9.03 -2.78
CA PRO A 200 27.75 -10.39 -2.40
C PRO A 200 27.11 -10.50 -1.02
N ASP A 201 27.53 -9.65 -0.07
CA ASP A 201 26.97 -9.63 1.28
C ASP A 201 25.52 -9.13 1.27
N ASP A 202 25.19 -8.14 0.44
CA ASP A 202 23.82 -7.64 0.28
C ASP A 202 22.90 -8.66 -0.39
N ILE A 203 23.43 -9.44 -1.36
CA ILE A 203 22.68 -10.53 -2.00
C ILE A 203 22.40 -11.66 -1.00
N ARG A 204 23.41 -12.04 -0.20
CA ARG A 204 23.24 -13.02 0.86
C ARG A 204 22.20 -12.55 1.89
N ALA A 205 22.28 -11.28 2.28
CA ALA A 205 21.31 -10.64 3.17
C ALA A 205 19.89 -10.66 2.59
N LEU A 206 19.71 -10.35 1.29
CA LEU A 206 18.43 -10.49 0.60
C LEU A 206 17.89 -11.92 0.65
N ALA A 207 18.73 -12.92 0.35
CA ALA A 207 18.34 -14.32 0.43
C ALA A 207 17.89 -14.71 1.84
N GLY A 208 18.58 -14.25 2.88
CA GLY A 208 18.18 -14.45 4.28
C GLY A 208 16.82 -13.81 4.61
N TYR A 209 16.58 -12.59 4.12
CA TYR A 209 15.29 -11.90 4.29
C TYR A 209 14.15 -12.60 3.54
N PHE A 210 14.38 -13.06 2.32
CA PHE A 210 13.40 -13.81 1.53
C PHE A 210 13.12 -15.18 2.14
N PHE A 211 14.16 -15.88 2.62
CA PHE A 211 14.02 -17.12 3.38
C PHE A 211 13.17 -16.92 4.63
N TRP A 212 13.38 -15.84 5.39
CA TRP A 212 12.53 -15.48 6.52
C TRP A 212 11.08 -15.25 6.10
N GLY A 213 10.85 -14.51 5.00
CA GLY A 213 9.51 -14.33 4.44
C GLY A 213 8.81 -15.66 4.12
N GLY A 214 9.53 -16.59 3.49
CA GLY A 214 9.08 -17.96 3.20
C GLY A 214 8.81 -18.77 4.47
N TRP A 215 9.69 -18.69 5.46
CA TRP A 215 9.48 -19.35 6.77
C TRP A 215 8.22 -18.84 7.47
N VAL A 216 8.00 -17.52 7.47
CA VAL A 216 6.78 -16.90 8.02
C VAL A 216 5.53 -17.43 7.28
N ALA A 217 5.63 -17.60 5.96
CA ALA A 217 4.55 -18.09 5.13
C ALA A 217 4.25 -19.60 5.28
N GLY A 218 5.22 -20.40 5.72
CA GLY A 218 5.08 -21.86 5.89
C GLY A 218 4.84 -22.30 7.34
N ALA A 219 5.56 -21.74 8.32
CA ALA A 219 5.55 -22.22 9.71
C ALA A 219 4.23 -21.88 10.42
N ASN A 220 3.59 -22.89 11.02
CA ASN A 220 2.34 -22.69 11.76
C ASN A 220 2.52 -21.74 12.94
N ARG A 221 1.54 -20.87 13.21
CA ARG A 221 1.54 -20.06 14.43
C ARG A 221 1.56 -20.98 15.67
N PRO A 222 2.19 -20.57 16.78
CA PRO A 222 2.18 -21.37 18.01
C PRO A 222 0.75 -21.68 18.46
N GLY A 223 0.41 -22.97 18.57
CA GLY A 223 -0.92 -23.44 18.97
C GLY A 223 -1.96 -23.50 17.85
N GLU A 224 -1.61 -23.15 16.61
CA GLU A 224 -2.53 -23.09 15.47
C GLU A 224 -2.16 -24.12 14.39
N ILE A 225 -3.08 -24.34 13.45
CA ILE A 225 -2.92 -25.26 12.31
C ILE A 225 -2.66 -24.54 10.98
N TYR A 226 -2.33 -23.25 11.03
CA TYR A 226 -2.08 -22.41 9.87
C TYR A 226 -0.87 -21.49 10.12
N SER A 227 -0.22 -21.05 9.04
CA SER A 227 0.98 -20.22 9.09
C SER A 227 0.74 -18.79 9.58
N TYR A 228 1.81 -18.03 9.82
CA TYR A 228 1.67 -16.63 10.27
C TYR A 228 0.89 -15.75 9.28
N THR A 229 0.86 -16.13 8.00
CA THR A 229 0.15 -15.46 6.90
C THR A 229 -1.17 -16.15 6.54
N HIS A 230 -1.72 -17.01 7.42
CA HIS A 230 -2.93 -17.80 7.15
C HIS A 230 -2.81 -18.67 5.88
N ASN A 231 -1.68 -19.38 5.74
CA ASN A 231 -1.35 -20.26 4.61
C ASN A 231 -1.31 -19.55 3.25
N TRP A 232 -1.02 -18.25 3.24
CA TRP A 232 -0.59 -17.55 2.03
C TRP A 232 0.94 -17.67 1.90
N PRO A 233 1.52 -17.84 0.69
CA PRO A 233 0.86 -17.94 -0.62
C PRO A 233 0.36 -19.36 -0.88
N TYR A 234 -0.52 -19.52 -1.86
CA TYR A 234 -0.98 -20.85 -2.30
C TYR A 234 0.20 -21.64 -2.88
N ASP A 235 0.58 -22.72 -2.20
CA ASP A 235 1.61 -23.67 -2.62
C ASP A 235 1.25 -25.04 -2.02
N PRO A 236 0.58 -25.93 -2.78
CA PRO A 236 0.19 -27.26 -2.31
C PRO A 236 1.36 -28.16 -1.91
N ASP A 237 2.52 -27.97 -2.54
CA ASP A 237 3.73 -28.76 -2.30
C ASP A 237 4.32 -28.40 -0.93
N ALA A 238 4.42 -27.10 -0.64
CA ALA A 238 4.78 -26.61 0.70
C ALA A 238 3.69 -26.84 1.75
N GLY A 239 2.44 -27.01 1.31
CA GLY A 239 1.28 -27.31 2.15
C GLY A 239 0.35 -26.18 2.48
N ASN A 240 0.55 -25.05 1.83
CA ASN A 240 -0.30 -23.91 1.93
C ASN A 240 -1.56 -24.07 1.07
N ILE A 241 -2.67 -24.29 1.77
CA ILE A 241 -4.03 -24.27 1.23
C ILE A 241 -4.90 -23.29 2.03
N PRO A 242 -5.95 -22.69 1.42
CA PRO A 242 -6.81 -21.75 2.10
C PRO A 242 -7.40 -22.31 3.40
N THR A 243 -7.32 -21.54 4.48
CA THR A 243 -7.86 -21.94 5.78
C THR A 243 -9.39 -21.96 5.77
N TYR A 244 -9.99 -22.67 6.71
CA TYR A 244 -11.44 -22.69 6.88
C TYR A 244 -12.01 -21.28 7.14
N ALA A 245 -11.30 -20.46 7.92
CA ALA A 245 -11.69 -19.08 8.19
C ALA A 245 -11.76 -18.22 6.91
N THR A 246 -10.83 -18.44 5.97
CA THR A 246 -10.81 -17.74 4.67
C THR A 246 -12.11 -17.98 3.90
N TYR A 247 -12.61 -19.22 3.87
CA TYR A 247 -13.87 -19.56 3.19
C TYR A 247 -15.09 -18.96 3.90
N ILE A 248 -15.19 -19.10 5.23
CA ILE A 248 -16.33 -18.57 5.98
C ILE A 248 -16.44 -17.06 5.83
N TRP A 249 -15.35 -16.32 6.07
CA TRP A 249 -15.41 -14.86 6.08
C TRP A 249 -15.69 -14.30 4.69
N SER A 250 -15.22 -14.95 3.63
CA SER A 250 -15.56 -14.59 2.24
C SER A 250 -17.04 -14.75 1.94
N PHE A 251 -17.66 -15.84 2.40
CA PHE A 251 -19.10 -16.05 2.24
C PHE A 251 -19.92 -15.04 3.06
N LEU A 252 -19.55 -14.85 4.34
CA LEU A 252 -20.24 -13.91 5.22
C LEU A 252 -20.12 -12.46 4.75
N SER A 253 -18.97 -12.04 4.23
CA SER A 253 -18.77 -10.66 3.76
C SER A 253 -19.71 -10.30 2.60
N ILE A 254 -20.00 -11.25 1.70
CA ILE A 254 -20.96 -11.05 0.60
C ILE A 254 -22.37 -10.84 1.15
N LEU A 255 -22.80 -11.63 2.14
CA LEU A 255 -24.11 -11.47 2.77
C LEU A 255 -24.24 -10.12 3.49
N VAL A 256 -23.21 -9.71 4.23
CA VAL A 256 -23.17 -8.41 4.91
C VAL A 256 -23.20 -7.27 3.89
N LEU A 257 -22.48 -7.39 2.77
CA LEU A 257 -22.51 -6.41 1.68
C LEU A 257 -23.93 -6.26 1.11
N PHE A 258 -24.62 -7.36 0.84
CA PHE A 258 -25.99 -7.31 0.33
C PHE A 258 -26.95 -6.70 1.34
N ALA A 259 -26.91 -7.13 2.60
CA ALA A 259 -27.76 -6.60 3.65
C ALA A 259 -27.51 -5.08 3.85
N GLY A 260 -26.25 -4.66 3.88
CA GLY A 260 -25.87 -3.25 3.97
C GLY A 260 -26.35 -2.43 2.78
N THR A 261 -26.19 -2.95 1.56
CA THR A 261 -26.67 -2.29 0.34
C THR A 261 -28.20 -2.15 0.35
N MET A 262 -28.94 -3.20 0.71
CA MET A 262 -30.40 -3.15 0.85
C MET A 262 -30.84 -2.12 1.89
N LEU A 263 -30.16 -2.07 3.04
CA LEU A 263 -30.46 -1.09 4.09
C LEU A 263 -30.21 0.36 3.61
N VAL A 264 -29.08 0.61 2.95
CA VAL A 264 -28.77 1.94 2.38
C VAL A 264 -29.81 2.34 1.34
N LEU A 265 -30.18 1.43 0.43
CA LEU A 265 -31.20 1.70 -0.60
C LEU A 265 -32.58 1.93 0.01
N TYR A 266 -32.94 1.20 1.07
CA TYR A 266 -34.18 1.42 1.83
C TYR A 266 -34.20 2.82 2.47
N VAL A 267 -33.13 3.21 3.19
CA VAL A 267 -33.02 4.53 3.81
C VAL A 267 -33.06 5.63 2.74
N TYR A 268 -32.35 5.45 1.63
CA TYR A 268 -32.37 6.40 0.51
C TYR A 268 -33.76 6.51 -0.15
N GLY A 269 -34.48 5.40 -0.28
CA GLY A 269 -35.86 5.39 -0.77
C GLY A 269 -36.80 6.23 0.11
N GLU A 270 -36.71 6.06 1.43
CA GLU A 270 -37.45 6.86 2.41
C GLU A 270 -37.07 8.36 2.34
N MET A 271 -35.81 8.70 2.06
CA MET A 271 -35.39 10.10 1.93
C MET A 271 -36.10 10.84 0.79
N LYS A 272 -36.51 10.15 -0.29
CA LYS A 272 -37.29 10.76 -1.38
C LYS A 272 -38.68 11.22 -0.95
N THR A 273 -39.19 10.73 0.18
CA THR A 273 -40.50 11.08 0.71
C THR A 273 -40.47 12.30 1.64
N LEU A 274 -39.28 12.85 1.92
CA LEU A 274 -39.13 14.01 2.79
C LEU A 274 -39.45 15.31 2.05
N PRO A 275 -40.24 16.22 2.64
CA PRO A 275 -40.53 17.51 2.05
C PRO A 275 -39.27 18.39 1.98
N GLY A 276 -39.03 19.00 0.82
CA GLY A 276 -37.83 19.76 0.51
C GLY A 276 -36.83 18.92 -0.29
N GLU A 277 -37.17 18.64 -1.55
CA GLU A 277 -36.16 18.12 -2.47
C GLU A 277 -34.97 19.09 -2.54
N PRO A 278 -33.71 18.60 -2.51
CA PRO A 278 -32.55 19.44 -2.74
C PRO A 278 -32.58 20.16 -4.09
N PHE A 279 -33.35 19.62 -5.03
CA PHE A 279 -33.36 20.02 -6.45
C PHE A 279 -34.58 20.85 -6.86
N ASN A 280 -35.69 20.82 -6.10
CA ASN A 280 -36.93 21.53 -6.47
C ASN A 280 -37.22 22.75 -5.58
N GLY A 281 -36.25 23.22 -4.79
CA GLY A 281 -36.46 24.27 -3.77
C GLY A 281 -35.63 25.55 -3.90
N ARG A 282 -34.81 25.71 -4.93
CA ARG A 282 -34.02 26.94 -5.18
C ARG A 282 -34.01 27.26 -6.66
N ASP A 283 -34.38 28.48 -7.03
CA ASP A 283 -34.25 29.03 -8.39
C ASP A 283 -32.78 29.22 -8.84
N TRP A 284 -31.81 28.83 -8.01
CA TRP A 284 -30.40 28.92 -8.33
C TRP A 284 -29.74 27.55 -8.10
N SER A 285 -29.04 27.05 -9.12
CA SER A 285 -28.09 25.98 -8.92
C SER A 285 -26.69 26.59 -8.79
N LEU A 286 -25.78 25.91 -8.08
CA LEU A 286 -24.35 26.22 -8.12
C LEU A 286 -23.72 26.02 -9.51
N THR A 287 -24.53 25.68 -10.52
CA THR A 287 -24.14 25.35 -11.89
C THR A 287 -24.86 26.21 -12.95
N THR A 288 -25.70 27.18 -12.59
CA THR A 288 -26.46 27.97 -13.57
C THR A 288 -25.64 29.12 -14.16
N VAL A 289 -26.06 29.49 -15.38
CA VAL A 289 -25.74 30.72 -16.16
C VAL A 289 -25.75 32.01 -15.31
N ASP A 290 -26.36 32.01 -14.12
CA ASP A 290 -26.35 33.12 -13.16
C ASP A 290 -25.00 33.36 -12.48
N LEU A 291 -24.11 32.37 -12.39
CA LEU A 291 -22.70 32.56 -11.98
C LEU A 291 -21.87 33.24 -13.09
N GLU A 292 -22.29 33.10 -14.34
CA GLU A 292 -21.64 33.69 -15.52
C GLU A 292 -22.20 35.08 -15.84
N ASN A 293 -23.46 35.34 -15.49
CA ASN A 293 -24.15 36.60 -15.75
C ASN A 293 -24.25 37.48 -14.49
N LYS A 294 -23.36 38.50 -14.49
CA LYS A 294 -23.31 39.74 -13.68
C LYS A 294 -22.19 39.76 -12.64
N GLY A 295 -21.11 40.48 -12.97
CA GLY A 295 -20.18 41.09 -12.01
C GLY A 295 -19.28 40.15 -11.18
N ASP A 296 -19.58 38.86 -11.10
CA ASP A 296 -18.88 37.88 -10.25
C ASP A 296 -17.75 37.11 -10.98
N ALA A 297 -17.44 37.52 -12.21
CA ALA A 297 -16.35 36.99 -13.03
C ALA A 297 -14.94 37.48 -12.63
N TYR A 298 -14.82 38.27 -11.54
CA TYR A 298 -13.52 38.78 -11.10
C TYR A 298 -12.68 37.66 -10.47
N VAL A 299 -11.70 37.16 -11.24
CA VAL A 299 -10.71 36.21 -10.74
C VAL A 299 -9.77 36.91 -9.77
N ARG A 300 -9.91 36.62 -8.47
CA ARG A 300 -9.08 37.23 -7.43
C ARG A 300 -7.61 36.84 -7.57
N PRO A 301 -6.65 37.66 -7.12
CA PRO A 301 -5.23 37.32 -7.16
C PRO A 301 -4.87 36.00 -6.47
N THR A 302 -5.59 35.62 -5.41
CA THR A 302 -5.43 34.32 -4.73
C THR A 302 -5.93 33.15 -5.56
N GLN A 303 -7.02 33.32 -6.32
CA GLN A 303 -7.52 32.31 -7.25
C GLN A 303 -6.59 32.13 -8.44
N ARG A 304 -6.11 33.25 -9.04
CA ARG A 304 -5.11 33.19 -10.11
C ARG A 304 -3.82 32.50 -9.66
N ALA A 305 -3.44 32.65 -8.39
CA ALA A 305 -2.26 31.97 -7.83
C ALA A 305 -2.41 30.44 -7.74
N THR A 306 -3.62 29.87 -7.90
CA THR A 306 -3.80 28.41 -7.92
C THR A 306 -3.58 27.81 -9.31
N TYR A 307 -3.57 28.61 -10.39
CA TYR A 307 -3.44 28.11 -11.77
C TYR A 307 -2.16 27.29 -11.99
N LYS A 308 -1.07 27.70 -11.33
CA LYS A 308 0.20 26.98 -11.35
C LYS A 308 0.12 25.58 -10.73
N PHE A 309 -0.79 25.32 -9.77
CA PHE A 309 -1.00 23.97 -9.23
C PHE A 309 -1.62 23.06 -10.31
N PHE A 310 -2.60 23.56 -11.05
CA PHE A 310 -3.20 22.80 -12.16
C PHE A 310 -2.21 22.60 -13.31
N ALA A 311 -1.45 23.63 -13.68
CA ALA A 311 -0.41 23.50 -14.70
C ALA A 311 0.66 22.46 -14.29
N PHE A 312 1.09 22.50 -13.03
CA PHE A 312 2.02 21.52 -12.49
C PHE A 312 1.42 20.11 -12.44
N ALA A 313 0.14 19.98 -12.06
CA ALA A 313 -0.57 18.70 -12.10
C ALA A 313 -0.62 18.12 -13.52
N VAL A 314 -0.85 18.93 -14.56
CA VAL A 314 -0.81 18.46 -15.95
C VAL A 314 0.58 17.98 -16.35
N ILE A 315 1.65 18.70 -15.98
CA ILE A 315 3.03 18.27 -16.24
C ILE A 315 3.30 16.90 -15.58
N LEU A 316 2.94 16.76 -14.31
CA LEU A 316 3.11 15.52 -13.56
C LEU A 316 2.25 14.37 -14.13
N PHE A 317 1.03 14.66 -14.56
CA PHE A 317 0.18 13.69 -15.24
C PHE A 317 0.85 13.16 -16.53
N LEU A 318 1.43 14.06 -17.34
CA LEU A 318 2.17 13.64 -18.54
C LEU A 318 3.38 12.77 -18.18
N VAL A 319 4.14 13.14 -17.15
CA VAL A 319 5.26 12.33 -16.64
C VAL A 319 4.78 10.94 -16.20
N GLN A 320 3.64 10.86 -15.50
CA GLN A 320 3.05 9.60 -15.04
C GLN A 320 2.61 8.71 -16.21
N VAL A 321 2.00 9.28 -17.24
CA VAL A 321 1.61 8.55 -18.46
C VAL A 321 2.85 8.03 -19.20
N LEU A 322 3.88 8.86 -19.37
CA LEU A 322 5.14 8.45 -20.00
C LEU A 322 5.83 7.32 -19.22
N ALA A 323 5.87 7.42 -17.88
CA ALA A 323 6.35 6.33 -17.04
C ALA A 323 5.50 5.06 -17.20
N GLY A 324 4.18 5.19 -17.32
CA GLY A 324 3.31 4.05 -17.59
C GLY A 324 3.62 3.36 -18.93
N ILE A 325 3.85 4.15 -19.99
CA ILE A 325 4.24 3.63 -21.31
C ILE A 325 5.57 2.87 -21.22
N LEU A 326 6.60 3.47 -20.62
CA LEU A 326 7.90 2.83 -20.45
C LEU A 326 7.81 1.54 -19.62
N GLY A 327 6.97 1.53 -18.58
CA GLY A 327 6.75 0.33 -17.76
C GLY A 327 6.08 -0.77 -18.56
N ALA A 328 5.08 -0.44 -19.40
CA ALA A 328 4.40 -1.40 -20.26
C ALA A 328 5.31 -1.95 -21.37
N GLU A 329 6.18 -1.11 -21.95
CA GLU A 329 7.19 -1.55 -22.92
C GLU A 329 8.15 -2.58 -22.31
N ASP A 330 8.49 -2.43 -21.03
CA ASP A 330 9.40 -3.37 -20.37
C ASP A 330 8.86 -4.81 -20.36
N PHE A 331 7.54 -4.99 -20.19
CA PHE A 331 6.87 -6.30 -20.20
C PHE A 331 6.95 -7.03 -21.53
N VAL A 332 6.98 -6.31 -22.66
CA VAL A 332 6.98 -6.90 -24.00
C VAL A 332 8.39 -7.01 -24.61
N GLY A 333 9.43 -6.68 -23.83
CA GLY A 333 10.83 -6.76 -24.27
C GLY A 333 11.33 -5.48 -24.97
N GLY A 334 10.65 -4.36 -24.78
CA GLY A 334 11.05 -3.03 -25.22
C GLY A 334 10.06 -2.38 -26.20
N GLY A 335 10.33 -1.12 -26.53
CA GLY A 335 9.48 -0.34 -27.42
C GLY A 335 10.10 0.99 -27.87
N PRO A 336 9.30 1.85 -28.54
CA PRO A 336 9.78 3.15 -29.02
C PRO A 336 10.35 4.04 -27.90
N GLY A 337 9.73 4.04 -26.72
CA GLY A 337 10.19 4.82 -25.57
C GLY A 337 11.58 4.37 -25.09
N GLU A 338 11.75 3.07 -24.84
CA GLU A 338 13.06 2.49 -24.47
C GLU A 338 14.11 2.71 -25.57
N THR A 339 13.72 2.62 -26.84
CA THR A 339 14.63 2.84 -27.99
C THR A 339 15.14 4.29 -28.02
N ILE A 340 14.24 5.25 -27.83
CA ILE A 340 14.58 6.68 -27.77
C ILE A 340 15.51 6.95 -26.58
N LEU A 341 15.18 6.46 -25.39
CA LEU A 341 16.03 6.62 -24.20
C LEU A 341 17.42 6.00 -24.42
N GLY A 342 17.47 4.79 -25.00
CA GLY A 342 18.71 4.11 -25.34
C GLY A 342 19.56 4.88 -26.35
N ALA A 343 18.95 5.55 -27.35
CA ALA A 343 19.67 6.41 -28.30
C ALA A 343 20.35 7.62 -27.62
N PHE A 344 19.83 8.05 -26.47
CA PHE A 344 20.46 9.08 -25.61
C PHE A 344 21.38 8.50 -24.52
N GLY A 345 21.57 7.18 -24.47
CA GLY A 345 22.36 6.51 -23.44
C GLY A 345 21.72 6.52 -22.05
N LEU A 346 20.41 6.76 -21.95
CA LEU A 346 19.66 6.75 -20.69
C LEU A 346 19.03 5.38 -20.47
N VAL A 347 19.40 4.74 -19.36
CA VAL A 347 18.77 3.50 -18.89
C VAL A 347 18.04 3.81 -17.59
N ILE A 348 16.72 3.63 -17.59
CA ILE A 348 15.87 3.82 -16.42
C ILE A 348 15.36 2.44 -15.99
N PRO A 349 15.77 1.91 -14.83
CA PRO A 349 15.30 0.61 -14.36
C PRO A 349 13.78 0.57 -14.20
N PHE A 350 13.17 -0.61 -14.40
CA PHE A 350 11.73 -0.79 -14.23
C PHE A 350 11.23 -0.31 -12.86
N SER A 351 11.97 -0.57 -11.78
CA SER A 351 11.61 -0.14 -10.42
C SER A 351 11.43 1.37 -10.32
N VAL A 352 12.27 2.17 -11.00
CA VAL A 352 12.16 3.63 -11.03
C VAL A 352 10.95 4.06 -11.85
N VAL A 353 10.77 3.47 -13.03
CA VAL A 353 9.63 3.77 -13.91
C VAL A 353 8.30 3.48 -13.21
N ARG A 354 8.19 2.30 -12.56
CA ARG A 354 7.02 1.91 -11.77
C ARG A 354 6.79 2.86 -10.59
N SER A 355 7.86 3.24 -9.88
CA SER A 355 7.79 4.20 -8.77
C SER A 355 7.23 5.55 -9.25
N TYR A 356 7.77 6.10 -10.34
CA TYR A 356 7.26 7.34 -10.92
C TYR A 356 5.80 7.22 -11.29
N HIS A 357 5.40 6.13 -11.94
CA HIS A 357 4.01 5.92 -12.32
C HIS A 357 3.08 5.93 -11.08
N ALA A 358 3.46 5.25 -9.99
CA ALA A 358 2.66 5.16 -8.78
C ALA A 358 2.62 6.48 -8.00
N ILE A 359 3.77 7.01 -7.61
CA ILE A 359 3.84 8.15 -6.70
C ILE A 359 3.37 9.44 -7.38
N VAL A 360 3.72 9.62 -8.66
CA VAL A 360 3.33 10.82 -9.40
C VAL A 360 1.83 10.83 -9.66
N GLN A 361 1.19 9.65 -9.82
CA GLN A 361 -0.27 9.55 -9.91
C GLN A 361 -0.97 10.15 -8.68
N ILE A 362 -0.54 9.73 -7.48
CA ILE A 362 -1.06 10.26 -6.21
C ILE A 362 -0.77 11.76 -6.14
N TYR A 363 0.44 12.16 -6.54
CA TYR A 363 0.92 13.52 -6.38
C TYR A 363 0.18 14.53 -7.25
N TRP A 364 0.01 14.27 -8.56
CA TRP A 364 -0.68 15.21 -9.45
C TRP A 364 -2.16 15.35 -9.09
N PHE A 365 -2.81 14.24 -8.71
CA PHE A 365 -4.20 14.24 -8.26
C PHE A 365 -4.36 15.12 -7.02
N PHE A 366 -3.44 14.97 -6.07
CA PHE A 366 -3.42 15.80 -4.87
C PHE A 366 -3.16 17.29 -5.19
N MET A 367 -2.26 17.62 -6.13
CA MET A 367 -2.03 19.00 -6.58
C MET A 367 -3.31 19.64 -7.15
N ALA A 368 -4.11 18.88 -7.90
CA ALA A 368 -5.39 19.35 -8.41
C ALA A 368 -6.38 19.67 -7.28
N TRP A 369 -6.48 18.81 -6.25
CA TRP A 369 -7.35 19.05 -5.08
C TRP A 369 -6.91 20.24 -4.23
N VAL A 370 -5.60 20.42 -4.03
CA VAL A 370 -5.06 21.61 -3.37
C VAL A 370 -5.41 22.86 -4.17
N GLY A 371 -5.16 22.85 -5.48
CA GLY A 371 -5.50 23.96 -6.36
C GLY A 371 -6.99 24.29 -6.32
N TYR A 372 -7.84 23.27 -6.37
CA TYR A 372 -9.30 23.38 -6.33
C TYR A 372 -9.80 23.97 -5.01
N THR A 373 -9.44 23.37 -3.87
CA THR A 373 -9.89 23.85 -2.55
C THR A 373 -9.49 25.30 -2.32
N LEU A 374 -8.25 25.68 -2.66
CA LEU A 374 -7.77 27.05 -2.55
C LEU A 374 -8.45 28.03 -3.51
N PHE A 375 -8.85 27.58 -4.70
CA PHE A 375 -9.58 28.39 -5.67
C PHE A 375 -10.98 28.76 -5.18
N PHE A 376 -11.64 27.86 -4.44
CA PHE A 376 -12.99 28.09 -3.92
C PHE A 376 -13.01 28.84 -2.58
N LEU A 377 -11.92 28.86 -1.80
CA LEU A 377 -11.87 29.56 -0.50
C LEU A 377 -12.43 31.00 -0.50
N PRO A 378 -12.11 31.86 -1.50
CA PRO A 378 -12.61 33.23 -1.51
C PRO A 378 -14.12 33.38 -1.77
N ARG A 379 -14.79 32.31 -2.23
CA ARG A 379 -16.25 32.28 -2.38
C ARG A 379 -16.94 31.98 -1.05
N ILE A 380 -16.27 31.27 -0.16
CA ILE A 380 -16.81 30.87 1.15
C ILE A 380 -16.63 31.99 2.19
N SER A 381 -15.54 32.75 2.11
CA SER A 381 -15.14 33.68 3.16
C SER A 381 -14.25 34.80 2.63
N LYS A 382 -14.17 35.90 3.40
CA LYS A 382 -13.25 37.01 3.09
C LYS A 382 -11.80 36.52 3.14
N VAL A 383 -11.04 36.86 2.10
CA VAL A 383 -9.63 36.47 1.97
C VAL A 383 -8.79 37.05 3.11
N PRO A 384 -8.09 36.21 3.91
CA PRO A 384 -7.19 36.69 4.97
C PRO A 384 -5.95 37.42 4.43
N ASN A 385 -5.37 38.29 5.25
CA ASN A 385 -4.11 38.96 4.90
C ASN A 385 -2.96 37.95 4.72
N GLY A 386 -2.13 38.16 3.69
CA GLY A 386 -1.00 37.28 3.38
C GLY A 386 -1.36 35.94 2.74
N GLN A 387 -2.64 35.67 2.43
CA GLN A 387 -3.06 34.38 1.85
C GLN A 387 -2.34 34.05 0.54
N ARG A 388 -2.13 35.05 -0.34
CA ARG A 388 -1.40 34.87 -1.60
C ARG A 388 0.04 34.41 -1.38
N PHE A 389 0.71 34.95 -0.37
CA PHE A 389 2.08 34.54 -0.03
C PHE A 389 2.10 33.08 0.42
N LEU A 390 1.18 32.67 1.31
CA LEU A 390 1.11 31.29 1.78
C LEU A 390 0.80 30.30 0.66
N ILE A 391 -0.12 30.65 -0.26
CA ILE A 391 -0.40 29.84 -1.47
C ILE A 391 0.87 29.71 -2.33
N ASN A 392 1.63 30.79 -2.47
CA ASN A 392 2.88 30.78 -3.25
C ASN A 392 3.97 29.93 -2.60
N LEU A 393 4.13 30.05 -1.27
CA LEU A 393 5.04 29.25 -0.48
C LEU A 393 4.67 27.77 -0.56
N LEU A 394 3.40 27.43 -0.36
CA LEU A 394 2.89 26.06 -0.50
C LEU A 394 3.26 25.46 -1.85
N PHE A 395 3.02 26.20 -2.94
CA PHE A 395 3.39 25.73 -4.27
C PHE A 395 4.90 25.48 -4.41
N ALA A 396 5.74 26.37 -3.88
CA ALA A 396 7.19 26.18 -3.94
C ALA A 396 7.63 24.91 -3.20
N LEU A 397 7.05 24.66 -2.02
CA LEU A 397 7.28 23.42 -1.27
C LEU A 397 6.82 22.19 -2.06
N CYS A 398 5.65 22.24 -2.70
CA CYS A 398 5.15 21.16 -3.53
C CYS A 398 6.04 20.88 -4.75
N VAL A 399 6.55 21.92 -5.42
CA VAL A 399 7.51 21.73 -6.52
C VAL A 399 8.80 21.08 -6.02
N LEU A 400 9.30 21.53 -4.86
CA LEU A 400 10.49 20.97 -4.24
C LEU A 400 10.33 19.49 -3.88
N VAL A 401 9.19 19.10 -3.30
CA VAL A 401 8.84 17.69 -3.02
C VAL A 401 8.74 16.87 -4.31
N GLY A 402 8.08 17.40 -5.35
CA GLY A 402 7.95 16.71 -6.64
C GLY A 402 9.30 16.49 -7.33
N ALA A 403 10.19 17.48 -7.29
CA ALA A 403 11.57 17.33 -7.78
C ALA A 403 12.35 16.30 -6.94
N GLY A 404 12.20 16.34 -5.61
CA GLY A 404 12.77 15.35 -4.71
C GLY A 404 12.30 13.92 -5.00
N ALA A 405 11.03 13.74 -5.36
CA ALA A 405 10.48 12.45 -5.80
C ALA A 405 11.20 11.95 -7.05
N LEU A 406 11.26 12.78 -8.10
CA LEU A 406 11.86 12.40 -9.38
C LEU A 406 13.34 12.08 -9.19
N PHE A 407 14.14 13.02 -8.72
CA PHE A 407 15.59 12.82 -8.63
C PHE A 407 16.00 11.85 -7.51
N GLY A 408 15.32 11.89 -6.37
CA GLY A 408 15.61 11.02 -5.23
C GLY A 408 15.36 9.55 -5.53
N ILE A 409 14.20 9.21 -6.12
CA ILE A 409 13.88 7.81 -6.42
C ILE A 409 14.88 7.21 -7.41
N TYR A 410 15.19 7.92 -8.50
CA TYR A 410 16.20 7.47 -9.45
C TYR A 410 17.55 7.26 -8.77
N ALA A 411 18.04 8.26 -8.01
CA ALA A 411 19.33 8.18 -7.35
C ALA A 411 19.40 7.07 -6.29
N GLY A 412 18.31 6.82 -5.56
CA GLY A 412 18.22 5.73 -4.59
C GLY A 412 18.27 4.36 -5.24
N HIS A 413 17.37 4.08 -6.18
CA HIS A 413 17.25 2.74 -6.79
C HIS A 413 18.47 2.37 -7.63
N THR A 414 19.05 3.33 -8.35
CA THR A 414 20.29 3.11 -9.13
C THR A 414 21.53 2.96 -8.26
N GLY A 415 21.46 3.26 -6.96
CA GLY A 415 22.59 3.22 -6.04
C GLY A 415 23.54 4.42 -6.13
N MET A 416 23.14 5.52 -6.79
CA MET A 416 23.88 6.78 -6.70
C MET A 416 23.87 7.36 -5.29
N LEU A 417 22.77 7.13 -4.56
CA LEU A 417 22.69 7.29 -3.11
C LEU A 417 22.64 5.89 -2.49
N THR A 418 23.33 5.70 -1.36
CA THR A 418 23.36 4.43 -0.62
C THR A 418 22.92 4.64 0.83
N ASP A 419 22.47 3.55 1.46
CA ASP A 419 22.16 3.46 2.88
C ASP A 419 21.34 4.64 3.42
N ASP A 420 21.82 5.34 4.45
CA ASP A 420 21.12 6.45 5.08
C ASP A 420 20.80 7.59 4.11
N MET A 421 21.70 7.88 3.16
CA MET A 421 21.46 8.93 2.17
C MET A 421 20.33 8.54 1.22
N ALA A 422 20.28 7.26 0.81
CA ALA A 422 19.18 6.74 0.02
C ALA A 422 17.86 6.78 0.81
N TYR A 423 17.87 6.40 2.09
CA TYR A 423 16.69 6.45 2.95
C TYR A 423 16.14 7.89 3.11
N TRP A 424 17.03 8.86 3.34
CA TRP A 424 16.61 10.24 3.62
C TRP A 424 16.26 11.03 2.36
N PHE A 425 17.10 10.98 1.33
CA PHE A 425 16.99 11.83 0.14
C PHE A 425 16.69 11.05 -1.15
N GLY A 426 16.85 9.73 -1.12
CA GLY A 426 16.59 8.86 -2.25
C GLY A 426 15.16 8.29 -2.23
N SER A 427 15.07 6.98 -1.99
CA SER A 427 13.80 6.24 -1.88
C SER A 427 13.73 5.41 -0.60
N GLN A 428 12.54 5.38 0.01
CA GLN A 428 12.21 4.45 1.09
C GLN A 428 11.78 3.06 0.59
N GLY A 429 11.47 2.90 -0.70
CA GLY A 429 11.26 1.58 -1.29
C GLY A 429 9.96 0.87 -0.99
N TRP A 430 9.01 1.52 -0.33
CA TRP A 430 7.65 1.00 -0.13
C TRP A 430 6.76 1.50 -1.26
N GLU A 431 5.96 0.61 -1.84
CA GLU A 431 4.97 1.00 -2.84
C GLU A 431 4.04 2.08 -2.25
N PHE A 432 3.77 3.13 -3.03
CA PHE A 432 3.02 4.34 -2.65
C PHE A 432 3.69 5.26 -1.62
N LEU A 433 4.82 4.85 -1.04
CA LEU A 433 5.61 5.61 -0.06
C LEU A 433 7.09 5.64 -0.45
N GLU A 434 7.35 5.84 -1.74
CA GLU A 434 8.68 5.70 -2.34
C GLU A 434 9.59 6.88 -2.01
N LEU A 435 9.05 8.05 -1.68
CA LEU A 435 9.84 9.26 -1.39
C LEU A 435 10.80 9.02 -0.21
N GLY A 436 12.01 9.58 -0.29
CA GLY A 436 12.92 9.64 0.87
C GLY A 436 12.30 10.36 2.08
N ARG A 437 12.78 10.03 3.29
CA ARG A 437 12.20 10.51 4.55
C ARG A 437 12.17 12.05 4.66
N PHE A 438 13.19 12.73 4.16
CA PHE A 438 13.23 14.20 4.12
C PHE A 438 12.07 14.78 3.31
N TRP A 439 11.83 14.21 2.12
CA TRP A 439 10.75 14.63 1.23
C TRP A 439 9.37 14.34 1.82
N HIS A 440 9.20 13.23 2.56
CA HIS A 440 7.97 12.96 3.32
C HIS A 440 7.71 14.01 4.40
N ILE A 441 8.72 14.41 5.17
CA ILE A 441 8.57 15.45 6.20
C ILE A 441 8.18 16.78 5.56
N LEU A 442 8.80 17.12 4.44
CA LEU A 442 8.50 18.34 3.69
C LEU A 442 7.08 18.30 3.07
N MET A 443 6.63 17.13 2.61
CA MET A 443 5.25 16.90 2.16
C MET A 443 4.25 17.08 3.30
N LEU A 444 4.54 16.52 4.48
CA LEU A 444 3.70 16.71 5.67
C LEU A 444 3.64 18.19 6.06
N ALA A 445 4.77 18.90 6.06
CA ALA A 445 4.80 20.33 6.31
C ALA A 445 3.95 21.11 5.30
N SER A 446 3.96 20.69 4.02
CA SER A 446 3.10 21.24 2.96
C SER A 446 1.62 20.98 3.23
N PHE A 447 1.24 19.78 3.68
CA PHE A 447 -0.14 19.47 4.08
C PHE A 447 -0.59 20.30 5.29
N CYS A 448 0.24 20.42 6.32
CA CYS A 448 -0.06 21.25 7.48
C CYS A 448 -0.26 22.72 7.07
N LEU A 449 0.59 23.23 6.17
CA LEU A 449 0.44 24.59 5.63
C LEU A 449 -0.86 24.72 4.82
N TRP A 450 -1.22 23.74 3.99
CA TRP A 450 -2.47 23.73 3.24
C TRP A 450 -3.70 23.75 4.16
N VAL A 451 -3.74 22.88 5.17
CA VAL A 451 -4.80 22.85 6.19
C VAL A 451 -4.87 24.19 6.93
N TYR A 452 -3.73 24.78 7.28
CA TYR A 452 -3.67 26.09 7.91
C TYR A 452 -4.24 27.20 7.03
N ILE A 453 -3.92 27.21 5.73
CA ILE A 453 -4.46 28.16 4.74
C ILE A 453 -5.99 28.06 4.67
N ILE A 454 -6.54 26.83 4.61
CA ILE A 454 -7.98 26.58 4.61
C ILE A 454 -8.61 27.03 5.93
N PHE A 455 -8.05 26.61 7.05
CA PHE A 455 -8.54 26.93 8.38
C PHE A 455 -8.64 28.45 8.60
N ARG A 456 -7.62 29.22 8.19
CA ARG A 456 -7.67 30.69 8.29
C ARG A 456 -8.83 31.33 7.54
N ALA A 457 -9.18 30.78 6.38
CA ALA A 457 -10.28 31.28 5.57
C ALA A 457 -11.63 30.84 6.14
N VAL A 458 -11.76 29.58 6.56
CA VAL A 458 -13.05 29.02 6.98
C VAL A 458 -13.39 29.32 8.45
N LYS A 459 -12.40 29.57 9.31
CA LYS A 459 -12.59 29.84 10.76
C LYS A 459 -13.63 30.93 11.06
N PRO A 460 -13.66 32.10 10.38
CA PRO A 460 -14.67 33.13 10.64
C PRO A 460 -16.10 32.68 10.30
N TRP A 461 -16.24 31.67 9.45
CA TRP A 461 -17.54 31.13 9.05
C TRP A 461 -18.03 30.03 10.01
N ILE A 462 -17.15 29.23 10.62
CA ILE A 462 -17.56 28.10 11.48
C ILE A 462 -18.17 28.59 12.80
N THR A 463 -19.41 28.17 13.06
CA THR A 463 -20.17 28.39 14.29
C THR A 463 -20.87 27.08 14.70
N SER A 464 -21.37 27.00 15.95
CA SER A 464 -22.14 25.84 16.41
C SER A 464 -23.43 25.59 15.61
N GLN A 465 -23.97 26.63 14.95
CA GLN A 465 -25.23 26.57 14.21
C GLN A 465 -25.05 26.07 12.77
N ASN A 466 -23.88 26.30 12.15
CA ASN A 466 -23.64 25.98 10.74
C ASN A 466 -22.57 24.89 10.53
N LEU A 467 -22.05 24.28 11.60
CA LEU A 467 -21.04 23.22 11.53
C LEU A 467 -21.43 22.06 10.58
N TRP A 468 -22.71 21.70 10.55
CA TRP A 468 -23.27 20.65 9.70
C TRP A 468 -23.92 21.18 8.42
N SER A 469 -23.65 22.44 8.08
CA SER A 469 -24.15 23.09 6.87
C SER A 469 -23.01 23.34 5.90
N VAL A 470 -23.33 23.56 4.63
CA VAL A 470 -22.36 24.05 3.64
C VAL A 470 -22.47 25.57 3.62
N PRO A 471 -21.37 26.33 3.45
CA PRO A 471 -21.45 27.76 3.15
C PRO A 471 -22.36 27.94 1.93
N ALA A 472 -23.50 28.60 2.14
CA ALA A 472 -24.47 28.88 1.08
C ALA A 472 -24.05 30.13 0.31
#